data_AF-A0A936JVE4-F1
#
_entry.id   AF-A0A936JVE4-F1
#
_cell.length_a   1.000
_cell.length_b   1.000
_cell.length_c   1.000
_cell.angle_alpha   90.00
_cell.angle_beta   90.00
_cell.angle_gamma   90.00
#
_symmetry.space_group_name_H-M   'P 1'
#
loop_
_entity.id
_entity.type
_entity.pdbx_description
1 polymer ?
#
loop_
_entity_poly.entity_id
_entity_poly.type
_entity_poly.pdbx_seq_one_letter_code
_entity_poly.pdbx_strand_id
1 'polypeptide(L)'
;MSKKLVIRALGIAGGNLDAALALLTDIDRGFLRRRLNHYIKHGSARQQKAAEDLWKALFPHPEHHSSASNLPKTALQALPAQPQPHRIQLDQPEPFLSWLVGERLQNETFALDDVGVIEAWGLVALAALCLPERTATKLRVVPGRSGDAARFAYALGFNEIITGQQTQAQHEAARTVRLRRVTQYQEIDSCADEMSRLMVPSASDDDIRLSIRYVLIELLRNVIQHSEDTLGGVAAAQLMNRGAYANRPVIQVAVADAGIGIPEHVGRMHKGLEDPRIALERALWPHISGTFPQGLTGSRDNAGLGLFFIAEMAKRTQGRLLVASRGSALVLASRDDVEGDRVVPRFLLPQGIGFPGTLVVFEIPSSTVTNYAQLTQSIHDAARARTPARAVRHWVRFEMPAGDPETIRVRELNENTTLAAGVAKDRIRPAVLANRLLVFDFAGIEVCTQSFLHALMYEAVRLAWAMRAPIYVVHADGPVRSGIEFLESYALGG
;
A
#
# COMPACT_ATOMS: atom_id res chain seq x y z
N MET A 1 24.13 20.74 -9.02
CA MET A 1 25.13 20.85 -10.11
C MET A 1 24.63 20.34 -11.47
N SER A 2 23.94 19.19 -11.53
CA SER A 2 23.65 18.46 -12.77
C SER A 2 22.85 19.20 -13.86
N LYS A 3 21.96 20.16 -13.51
CA LYS A 3 21.22 20.96 -14.50
C LYS A 3 22.13 21.90 -15.31
N LYS A 4 23.14 22.51 -14.66
CA LYS A 4 24.09 23.41 -15.34
C LYS A 4 24.98 22.65 -16.32
N LEU A 5 25.35 21.41 -15.97
CA LEU A 5 26.12 20.52 -16.85
C LEU A 5 25.33 20.13 -18.10
N VAL A 6 24.04 19.79 -17.97
CA VAL A 6 23.19 19.51 -19.14
C VAL A 6 23.05 20.72 -20.05
N ILE A 7 22.84 21.92 -19.50
CA ILE A 7 22.77 23.16 -20.31
C ILE A 7 24.10 23.42 -21.03
N ARG A 8 25.23 23.20 -20.37
CA ARG A 8 26.57 23.35 -20.96
C ARG A 8 26.80 22.31 -22.07
N ALA A 9 26.43 21.06 -21.85
CA ALA A 9 26.53 20.00 -22.85
C ALA A 9 25.68 20.31 -24.10
N LEU A 10 24.45 20.82 -23.93
CA LEU A 10 23.61 21.26 -25.05
C LEU A 10 24.24 22.41 -25.84
N GLY A 11 24.98 23.31 -25.19
CA GLY A 11 25.70 24.39 -25.86
C GLY A 11 26.88 23.91 -26.72
N ILE A 12 27.52 22.81 -26.30
CA ILE A 12 28.73 22.25 -26.94
C ILE A 12 28.38 21.22 -28.02
N ALA A 13 27.31 20.43 -27.83
CA ALA A 13 26.93 19.33 -28.71
C ALA A 13 26.73 19.74 -30.18
N GLY A 14 26.37 21.01 -30.44
CA GLY A 14 26.25 21.55 -31.80
C GLY A 14 27.58 21.70 -32.57
N GLY A 15 28.73 21.53 -31.93
CA GLY A 15 30.05 21.60 -32.57
C GLY A 15 31.05 20.52 -32.13
N ASN A 16 30.83 19.85 -30.99
CA ASN A 16 31.67 18.74 -30.52
C ASN A 16 30.86 17.80 -29.62
N LEU A 17 30.31 16.73 -30.18
CA LEU A 17 29.44 15.79 -29.47
C LEU A 17 30.19 15.02 -28.38
N ASP A 18 31.43 14.61 -28.64
CA ASP A 18 32.25 13.84 -27.68
C ASP A 18 32.57 14.65 -26.41
N ALA A 19 32.92 15.92 -26.57
CA ALA A 19 33.14 16.82 -25.44
C ALA A 19 31.85 17.06 -24.63
N ALA A 20 30.69 17.06 -25.29
CA ALA A 20 29.40 17.18 -24.61
C ALA A 20 29.05 15.89 -23.85
N LEU A 21 29.35 14.71 -24.40
CA LEU A 21 29.16 13.42 -23.72
C LEU A 21 30.05 13.26 -22.49
N ALA A 22 31.31 13.70 -22.58
CA ALA A 22 32.25 13.69 -21.45
C ALA A 22 31.74 14.50 -20.23
N LEU A 23 30.94 15.55 -20.44
CA LEU A 23 30.34 16.32 -19.35
C LEU A 23 29.17 15.62 -18.65
N LEU A 24 28.67 14.53 -19.24
CA LEU A 24 27.46 13.83 -18.79
C LEU A 24 27.76 12.43 -18.24
N THR A 25 29.01 11.97 -18.26
CA THR A 25 29.41 10.61 -17.86
C THR A 25 28.99 10.25 -16.43
N ASP A 26 29.14 11.19 -15.50
CA ASP A 26 28.88 10.96 -14.07
C ASP A 26 27.47 11.40 -13.63
N ILE A 27 26.58 11.68 -14.59
CA ILE A 27 25.19 12.08 -14.30
C ILE A 27 24.27 10.87 -14.43
N ASP A 28 23.41 10.68 -13.42
CA ASP A 28 22.36 9.65 -13.42
C ASP A 28 21.58 9.61 -14.76
N ARG A 29 21.49 8.42 -15.37
CA ARG A 29 20.85 8.24 -16.69
C ARG A 29 19.35 8.56 -16.67
N GLY A 30 18.67 8.32 -15.55
CA GLY A 30 17.25 8.67 -15.39
C GLY A 30 17.03 10.19 -15.40
N PHE A 31 17.91 10.94 -14.73
CA PHE A 31 17.94 12.40 -14.76
C PHE A 31 18.26 12.94 -16.17
N LEU A 32 19.26 12.36 -16.86
CA LEU A 32 19.60 12.74 -18.24
C LEU A 32 18.41 12.52 -19.19
N ARG A 33 17.74 11.36 -19.11
CA ARG A 33 16.53 11.09 -19.90
C ARG A 33 15.46 12.16 -19.70
N ARG A 34 15.09 12.46 -18.45
CA ARG A 34 14.07 13.49 -18.16
C ARG A 34 14.46 14.87 -18.70
N ARG A 35 15.74 15.25 -18.59
CA ARG A 35 16.21 16.56 -19.01
C ARG A 35 16.32 16.69 -20.53
N LEU A 36 16.90 15.70 -21.22
CA LEU A 36 16.99 15.72 -22.67
C LEU A 36 15.59 15.70 -23.30
N ASN A 37 14.66 14.88 -22.80
CA ASN A 37 13.25 14.91 -23.24
C ASN A 37 12.60 16.29 -23.05
N HIS A 38 12.88 16.99 -21.95
CA HIS A 38 12.39 18.35 -21.74
C HIS A 38 12.92 19.32 -22.81
N TYR A 39 14.20 19.23 -23.18
CA TYR A 39 14.79 20.10 -24.22
C TYR A 39 14.38 19.72 -25.64
N ILE A 40 14.12 18.44 -25.93
CA ILE A 40 13.52 17.98 -27.18
C ILE A 40 12.12 18.58 -27.36
N LYS A 41 11.31 18.63 -26.28
CA LYS A 41 9.92 19.13 -26.34
C LYS A 41 9.78 20.64 -26.23
N HIS A 42 10.66 21.31 -25.49
CA HIS A 42 10.47 22.72 -25.10
C HIS A 42 11.70 23.60 -25.33
N GLY A 43 12.80 23.07 -25.87
CA GLY A 43 14.00 23.84 -26.17
C GLY A 43 13.86 24.70 -27.43
N SER A 44 14.79 25.63 -27.63
CA SER A 44 14.99 26.28 -28.94
C SER A 44 15.40 25.25 -30.01
N ALA A 45 15.21 25.55 -31.30
CA ALA A 45 15.58 24.63 -32.39
C ALA A 45 17.03 24.10 -32.29
N ARG A 46 17.98 24.95 -31.87
CA ARG A 46 19.37 24.56 -31.62
C ARG A 46 19.51 23.59 -30.45
N GLN A 47 18.76 23.81 -29.36
CA GLN A 47 18.76 22.93 -28.19
C GLN A 47 18.03 21.60 -28.45
N GLN A 48 16.97 21.62 -29.25
CA GLN A 48 16.24 20.41 -29.65
C GLN A 48 17.17 19.46 -30.42
N LYS A 49 17.82 19.96 -31.48
CA LYS A 49 18.78 19.18 -32.27
C LYS A 49 19.93 18.64 -31.40
N ALA A 50 20.54 19.50 -30.58
CA ALA A 50 21.60 19.09 -29.65
C ALA A 50 21.13 18.03 -28.64
N ALA A 51 19.89 18.12 -28.17
CA ALA A 51 19.32 17.14 -27.24
C ALA A 51 19.02 15.80 -27.92
N GLU A 52 18.57 15.80 -29.18
CA GLU A 52 18.37 14.60 -29.99
C GLU A 52 19.69 13.88 -30.30
N ASP A 53 20.74 14.63 -30.64
CA ASP A 53 22.07 14.05 -30.93
C ASP A 53 22.67 13.41 -29.67
N LEU A 54 22.59 14.09 -28.52
CA LEU A 54 22.99 13.53 -27.23
C LEU A 54 22.12 12.33 -26.82
N TRP A 55 20.81 12.38 -27.12
CA TRP A 55 19.90 11.27 -26.84
C TRP A 55 20.30 10.02 -27.62
N LYS A 56 20.53 10.15 -28.93
CA LYS A 56 20.94 9.03 -29.79
C LYS A 56 22.27 8.42 -29.34
N ALA A 57 23.23 9.26 -28.95
CA ALA A 57 24.53 8.80 -28.47
C ALA A 57 24.47 8.11 -27.09
N LEU A 58 23.66 8.61 -26.16
CA LEU A 58 23.55 8.05 -24.81
C LEU A 58 22.59 6.85 -24.72
N PHE A 59 21.63 6.76 -25.64
CA PHE A 59 20.56 5.77 -25.65
C PHE A 59 20.38 5.14 -27.06
N PRO A 60 21.36 4.34 -27.54
CA PRO A 60 21.40 3.84 -28.92
C PRO A 60 20.34 2.76 -29.25
N HIS A 61 19.63 2.22 -28.26
CA HIS A 61 18.51 1.30 -28.51
C HIS A 61 17.20 2.08 -28.73
N PRO A 62 16.51 1.89 -29.86
CA PRO A 62 15.29 2.61 -30.18
C PRO A 62 14.12 2.09 -29.34
N GLU A 63 13.88 2.71 -28.18
CA GLU A 63 12.52 2.77 -27.66
C GLU A 63 11.77 3.81 -28.50
N HIS A 64 10.74 3.37 -29.23
CA HIS A 64 9.95 4.18 -30.15
C HIS A 64 9.59 5.57 -29.58
N HIS A 65 10.25 6.61 -30.09
CA HIS A 65 9.72 7.97 -30.02
C HIS A 65 8.57 8.09 -31.01
N SER A 66 7.35 7.75 -30.57
CA SER A 66 6.16 8.29 -31.22
C SER A 66 6.02 9.75 -30.78
N SER A 67 6.30 10.64 -31.73
CA SER A 67 5.95 12.06 -31.65
C SER A 67 4.43 12.21 -31.62
N ALA A 68 3.83 12.17 -30.43
CA ALA A 68 2.46 12.63 -30.22
C ALA A 68 2.48 14.10 -29.80
N SER A 69 2.59 14.98 -30.80
CA SER A 69 2.21 16.38 -30.70
C SER A 69 0.69 16.50 -30.67
N ASN A 70 0.19 17.35 -29.76
CA ASN A 70 -1.17 17.90 -29.73
C ASN A 70 -2.34 16.90 -29.65
N LEU A 71 -2.80 16.63 -28.43
CA LEU A 71 -4.19 16.22 -28.21
C LEU A 71 -4.87 17.24 -27.27
N PRO A 72 -6.06 17.75 -27.63
CA PRO A 72 -6.87 18.57 -26.74
C PRO A 72 -7.29 17.76 -25.51
N LYS A 73 -7.47 18.46 -24.38
CA LYS A 73 -8.15 17.94 -23.19
C LYS A 73 -9.64 17.71 -23.48
N THR A 74 -9.99 16.69 -24.26
CA THR A 74 -11.35 16.13 -24.37
C THR A 74 -11.35 14.98 -25.38
N ALA A 75 -11.19 13.73 -24.90
CA ALA A 75 -11.69 12.51 -25.56
C ALA A 75 -11.30 11.26 -24.74
N LEU A 76 -12.19 10.83 -23.85
CA LEU A 76 -12.44 9.38 -23.72
C LEU A 76 -13.23 9.01 -24.98
N GLN A 77 -12.53 8.67 -26.05
CA GLN A 77 -13.15 7.94 -27.16
C GLN A 77 -13.21 6.47 -26.74
N ALA A 78 -14.41 5.90 -26.79
CA ALA A 78 -14.68 4.50 -26.50
C ALA A 78 -13.66 3.60 -27.21
N LEU A 79 -12.87 2.87 -26.42
CA LEU A 79 -12.00 1.83 -26.94
C LEU A 79 -12.87 0.77 -27.63
N PRO A 80 -12.45 0.20 -28.78
CA PRO A 80 -13.19 -0.90 -29.40
C PRO A 80 -13.38 -2.04 -28.38
N ALA A 81 -14.54 -2.70 -28.44
CA ALA A 81 -14.89 -3.78 -27.53
C ALA A 81 -13.77 -4.83 -27.49
N GLN A 82 -13.16 -5.02 -26.32
CA GLN A 82 -12.09 -6.01 -26.17
C GLN A 82 -12.71 -7.41 -26.11
N PRO A 83 -12.14 -8.40 -26.83
CA PRO A 83 -12.60 -9.77 -26.75
C PRO A 83 -12.42 -10.32 -25.33
N GLN A 84 -13.26 -11.28 -24.96
CA GLN A 84 -13.16 -11.95 -23.65
C GLN A 84 -11.78 -12.60 -23.47
N PRO A 85 -11.20 -12.55 -22.26
CA PRO A 85 -9.90 -13.13 -22.00
C PRO A 85 -10.01 -14.66 -21.98
N HIS A 86 -9.41 -15.31 -22.98
CA HIS A 86 -9.33 -16.78 -23.02
C HIS A 86 -8.42 -17.36 -21.92
N ARG A 87 -7.46 -16.57 -21.43
CA ARG A 87 -6.55 -16.93 -20.34
C ARG A 87 -6.49 -15.82 -19.30
N ILE A 88 -6.60 -16.21 -18.03
CA ILE A 88 -6.50 -15.33 -16.86
C ILE A 88 -5.42 -15.90 -15.96
N GLN A 89 -4.20 -15.41 -16.13
CA GLN A 89 -2.99 -15.88 -15.47
C GLN A 89 -2.19 -14.70 -14.90
N LEU A 90 -1.49 -14.87 -13.78
CA LEU A 90 -0.78 -13.78 -13.11
C LEU A 90 0.48 -13.33 -13.84
N ASP A 91 1.03 -14.13 -14.75
CA ASP A 91 2.14 -13.73 -15.63
C ASP A 91 1.70 -12.71 -16.69
N GLN A 92 0.41 -12.71 -17.06
CA GLN A 92 -0.21 -11.79 -18.00
C GLN A 92 -1.58 -11.30 -17.47
N PRO A 93 -1.59 -10.47 -16.41
CA PRO A 93 -2.83 -9.95 -15.83
C PRO A 93 -3.50 -8.87 -16.71
N GLU A 94 -2.75 -8.24 -17.62
CA GLU A 94 -3.19 -7.09 -18.42
C GLU A 94 -4.47 -7.35 -19.23
N PRO A 95 -4.63 -8.48 -19.97
CA PRO A 95 -5.84 -8.73 -20.76
C PRO A 95 -7.09 -8.84 -19.90
N PHE A 96 -7.00 -9.52 -18.75
CA PHE A 96 -8.14 -9.67 -17.83
C PHE A 96 -8.52 -8.34 -17.18
N LEU A 97 -7.55 -7.57 -16.70
CA LEU A 97 -7.82 -6.26 -16.09
C LEU A 97 -8.32 -5.23 -17.12
N SER A 98 -7.81 -5.28 -18.35
CA SER A 98 -8.29 -4.43 -19.45
C SER A 98 -9.72 -4.77 -19.82
N TRP A 99 -10.04 -6.07 -19.90
CA TRP A 99 -11.40 -6.54 -20.10
C TRP A 99 -12.30 -6.03 -18.97
N LEU A 100 -11.90 -6.19 -17.69
CA LEU A 100 -12.65 -5.77 -16.48
C LEU A 100 -13.02 -4.27 -16.42
N VAL A 101 -12.29 -3.40 -17.12
CA VAL A 101 -12.54 -1.95 -17.13
C VAL A 101 -13.26 -1.49 -18.41
N GLY A 102 -13.47 -2.39 -19.38
CA GLY A 102 -14.17 -2.07 -20.63
C GLY A 102 -15.61 -1.61 -20.43
N GLU A 103 -16.07 -0.64 -21.24
CA GLU A 103 -17.40 0.02 -21.15
C GLU A 103 -18.59 -0.96 -21.19
N ARG A 104 -18.39 -2.19 -21.67
CA ARG A 104 -19.45 -3.21 -21.85
C ARG A 104 -19.75 -4.09 -20.64
N LEU A 105 -18.89 -4.11 -19.62
CA LEU A 105 -19.15 -4.95 -18.42
C LEU A 105 -20.33 -4.49 -17.59
N GLN A 106 -20.88 -3.32 -17.93
CA GLN A 106 -22.12 -2.86 -17.38
C GLN A 106 -23.35 -3.62 -17.93
N ASN A 107 -23.28 -4.53 -18.90
CA ASN A 107 -24.47 -5.33 -19.27
C ASN A 107 -24.14 -6.75 -19.82
N GLU A 108 -22.91 -7.25 -19.65
CA GLU A 108 -22.51 -8.53 -20.25
C GLU A 108 -22.64 -9.73 -19.28
N THR A 109 -23.09 -10.84 -19.87
CA THR A 109 -23.05 -12.17 -19.24
C THR A 109 -21.78 -12.87 -19.70
N PHE A 110 -21.02 -13.42 -18.76
CA PHE A 110 -19.74 -14.08 -19.00
C PHE A 110 -19.84 -15.54 -18.57
N ALA A 111 -19.65 -16.49 -19.48
CA ALA A 111 -19.65 -17.91 -19.14
C ALA A 111 -18.22 -18.38 -18.87
N LEU A 112 -18.02 -19.08 -17.75
CA LEU A 112 -16.70 -19.67 -17.44
C LEU A 112 -16.29 -20.78 -18.41
N ASP A 113 -17.24 -21.38 -19.14
CA ASP A 113 -16.94 -22.37 -20.17
C ASP A 113 -16.22 -21.75 -21.38
N ASP A 114 -16.29 -20.42 -21.57
CA ASP A 114 -15.60 -19.70 -22.66
C ASP A 114 -14.12 -19.37 -22.30
N VAL A 115 -13.71 -19.64 -21.05
CA VAL A 115 -12.34 -19.43 -20.59
C VAL A 115 -11.57 -20.73 -20.62
N GLY A 116 -10.45 -20.75 -21.35
CA GLY A 116 -9.56 -21.90 -21.37
C GLY A 116 -8.86 -22.12 -20.03
N VAL A 117 -8.26 -21.07 -19.46
CA VAL A 117 -7.50 -21.15 -18.19
C VAL A 117 -7.82 -19.96 -17.29
N ILE A 118 -8.12 -20.23 -16.02
CA ILE A 118 -8.28 -19.23 -14.96
C ILE A 118 -7.52 -19.66 -13.70
N GLU A 119 -6.74 -18.76 -13.13
CA GLU A 119 -6.09 -18.94 -11.83
C GLU A 119 -6.97 -18.46 -10.67
N ALA A 120 -6.67 -18.86 -9.44
CA ALA A 120 -7.51 -18.58 -8.27
C ALA A 120 -7.77 -17.08 -8.07
N TRP A 121 -6.77 -16.23 -8.33
CA TRP A 121 -6.92 -14.78 -8.21
C TRP A 121 -7.97 -14.19 -9.17
N GLY A 122 -8.12 -14.76 -10.36
CA GLY A 122 -9.13 -14.34 -11.33
C GLY A 122 -10.54 -14.64 -10.81
N LEU A 123 -10.71 -15.80 -10.16
CA LEU A 123 -11.97 -16.17 -9.52
C LEU A 123 -12.26 -15.32 -8.28
N VAL A 124 -11.26 -14.95 -7.49
CA VAL A 124 -11.41 -13.98 -6.39
C VAL A 124 -11.91 -12.64 -6.91
N ALA A 125 -11.29 -12.13 -7.99
CA ALA A 125 -11.66 -10.87 -8.62
C ALA A 125 -13.11 -10.89 -9.14
N LEU A 126 -13.50 -11.95 -9.86
CA LEU A 126 -14.87 -12.13 -10.35
C LEU A 126 -15.87 -12.27 -9.19
N ALA A 127 -15.54 -13.05 -8.16
CA ALA A 127 -16.43 -13.31 -7.04
C ALA A 127 -16.73 -12.01 -6.26
N ALA A 128 -15.73 -11.17 -6.01
CA ALA A 128 -15.92 -9.89 -5.32
C ALA A 128 -16.87 -8.94 -6.09
N LEU A 129 -16.84 -8.97 -7.42
CA LEU A 129 -17.68 -8.15 -8.29
C LEU A 129 -19.08 -8.73 -8.53
N CYS A 130 -19.26 -10.05 -8.37
CA CYS A 130 -20.49 -10.78 -8.74
C CYS A 130 -21.23 -11.38 -7.54
N LEU A 131 -21.03 -10.84 -6.34
CA LEU A 131 -21.84 -11.23 -5.18
C LEU A 131 -23.34 -11.02 -5.47
N PRO A 132 -24.24 -11.96 -5.09
CA PRO A 132 -25.68 -11.87 -5.37
C PRO A 132 -26.33 -10.58 -4.88
N GLU A 133 -25.85 -10.04 -3.76
CA GLU A 133 -26.36 -8.83 -3.12
C GLU A 133 -25.88 -7.54 -3.80
N ARG A 134 -24.91 -7.64 -4.71
CA ARG A 134 -24.32 -6.49 -5.38
C ARG A 134 -25.18 -6.08 -6.58
N THR A 135 -25.95 -5.01 -6.41
CA THR A 135 -26.81 -4.44 -7.45
C THR A 135 -26.11 -3.39 -8.33
N ALA A 136 -25.02 -2.80 -7.83
CA ALA A 136 -24.27 -1.75 -8.52
C ALA A 136 -23.49 -2.27 -9.73
N THR A 137 -23.05 -3.52 -9.69
CA THR A 137 -22.28 -4.16 -10.75
C THR A 137 -23.22 -5.04 -11.57
N LYS A 138 -23.23 -4.84 -12.88
CA LYS A 138 -24.10 -5.59 -13.80
C LYS A 138 -23.40 -6.78 -14.47
N LEU A 139 -22.13 -7.03 -14.12
CA LEU A 139 -21.40 -8.22 -14.55
C LEU A 139 -22.06 -9.47 -13.98
N ARG A 140 -22.50 -10.38 -14.87
CA ARG A 140 -23.08 -11.67 -14.47
C ARG A 140 -22.19 -12.80 -14.96
N VAL A 141 -21.65 -13.57 -14.04
CA VAL A 141 -20.92 -14.79 -14.38
C VAL A 141 -21.90 -15.96 -14.38
N VAL A 142 -21.98 -16.67 -15.51
CA VAL A 142 -22.72 -17.93 -15.61
C VAL A 142 -21.75 -19.05 -15.25
N PRO A 143 -22.04 -19.82 -14.19
CA PRO A 143 -21.29 -21.03 -13.88
C PRO A 143 -21.30 -21.97 -15.09
N GLY A 144 -20.12 -22.30 -15.59
CA GLY A 144 -19.96 -23.34 -16.59
C GLY A 144 -20.11 -24.74 -15.99
N ARG A 145 -20.25 -25.76 -16.83
CA ARG A 145 -20.37 -27.16 -16.37
C ARG A 145 -19.31 -28.10 -16.94
N SER A 146 -18.54 -27.67 -17.94
CA SER A 146 -17.70 -28.61 -18.71
C SER A 146 -16.27 -28.14 -18.97
N GLY A 147 -16.04 -26.82 -19.05
CA GLY A 147 -14.72 -26.24 -19.27
C GLY A 147 -13.77 -26.41 -18.08
N ASP A 148 -12.46 -26.38 -18.35
CA ASP A 148 -11.41 -26.48 -17.32
C ASP A 148 -11.53 -25.37 -16.28
N ALA A 149 -11.75 -24.13 -16.74
CA ALA A 149 -11.98 -22.99 -15.86
C ALA A 149 -13.24 -23.15 -14.99
N ALA A 150 -14.32 -23.68 -15.55
CA ALA A 150 -15.56 -23.93 -14.83
C ALA A 150 -15.40 -25.04 -13.77
N ARG A 151 -14.72 -26.14 -14.11
CA ARG A 151 -14.40 -27.22 -13.16
C ARG A 151 -13.51 -26.73 -12.03
N PHE A 152 -12.52 -25.90 -12.34
CA PHE A 152 -11.65 -25.29 -11.35
C PHE A 152 -12.40 -24.31 -10.43
N ALA A 153 -13.27 -23.46 -10.99
CA ALA A 153 -14.14 -22.57 -10.24
C ALA A 153 -15.07 -23.34 -9.28
N TYR A 154 -15.64 -24.45 -9.77
CA TYR A 154 -16.46 -25.35 -8.96
C TYR A 154 -15.67 -25.94 -7.78
N ALA A 155 -14.44 -26.40 -8.00
CA ALA A 155 -13.56 -26.92 -6.94
C ALA A 155 -13.21 -25.87 -5.88
N LEU A 156 -13.09 -24.59 -6.28
CA LEU A 156 -12.86 -23.47 -5.36
C LEU A 156 -14.13 -22.96 -4.67
N GLY A 157 -15.31 -23.54 -4.91
CA GLY A 157 -16.56 -23.09 -4.31
C GLY A 157 -17.05 -21.74 -4.86
N PHE A 158 -16.60 -21.34 -6.05
CA PHE A 158 -16.98 -20.06 -6.67
C PHE A 158 -18.50 -19.91 -6.81
N ASN A 159 -19.19 -20.98 -7.21
CA ASN A 159 -20.64 -20.98 -7.37
C ASN A 159 -21.36 -20.69 -6.05
N GLU A 160 -20.84 -21.19 -4.92
CA GLU A 160 -21.42 -20.96 -3.59
C GLU A 160 -21.41 -19.47 -3.25
N ILE A 161 -20.32 -18.77 -3.61
CA ILE A 161 -20.16 -17.33 -3.39
C ILE A 161 -21.08 -16.50 -4.30
N ILE A 162 -21.16 -16.81 -5.60
CA ILE A 162 -21.88 -15.98 -6.58
C ILE A 162 -23.36 -16.36 -6.78
N THR A 163 -23.81 -17.51 -6.27
CA THR A 163 -25.22 -17.95 -6.36
C THR A 163 -25.88 -18.21 -5.00
N GLY A 164 -25.10 -18.35 -3.93
CA GLY A 164 -25.58 -18.78 -2.61
C GLY A 164 -25.94 -20.28 -2.54
N GLN A 165 -25.80 -21.04 -3.62
CA GLN A 165 -26.11 -22.47 -3.64
C GLN A 165 -24.91 -23.30 -3.19
N GLN A 166 -25.06 -24.05 -2.09
CA GLN A 166 -24.04 -25.01 -1.66
C GLN A 166 -23.81 -26.08 -2.72
N THR A 167 -22.54 -26.40 -2.98
CA THR A 167 -22.15 -27.42 -3.94
C THR A 167 -21.31 -28.50 -3.28
N GLN A 168 -21.75 -29.76 -3.41
CA GLN A 168 -21.03 -30.96 -2.96
C GLN A 168 -19.85 -31.26 -3.90
N ALA A 169 -18.87 -30.36 -3.96
CA ALA A 169 -17.66 -30.57 -4.74
C ALA A 169 -16.65 -31.43 -3.98
N GLN A 170 -16.02 -32.40 -4.65
CA GLN A 170 -14.81 -33.06 -4.16
C GLN A 170 -13.67 -32.03 -4.08
N HIS A 171 -13.17 -31.81 -2.87
CA HIS A 171 -12.09 -30.87 -2.58
C HIS A 171 -10.73 -31.58 -2.67
N GLU A 172 -9.80 -31.06 -3.47
CA GLU A 172 -8.39 -31.48 -3.41
C GLU A 172 -7.73 -30.85 -2.17
N ALA A 173 -7.91 -31.52 -1.02
CA ALA A 173 -7.23 -31.14 0.22
C ALA A 173 -5.71 -31.03 -0.01
N ALA A 174 -5.08 -30.02 0.59
CA ALA A 174 -3.66 -29.64 0.45
C ALA A 174 -3.23 -28.95 -0.86
N ARG A 175 -4.13 -28.64 -1.80
CA ARG A 175 -3.77 -27.89 -3.02
C ARG A 175 -4.53 -26.59 -3.20
N THR A 176 -5.82 -26.58 -2.89
CA THR A 176 -6.69 -25.41 -3.02
C THR A 176 -7.41 -25.17 -1.70
N VAL A 177 -7.66 -23.90 -1.35
CA VAL A 177 -8.64 -23.54 -0.33
C VAL A 177 -9.85 -22.95 -1.02
N ARG A 178 -11.06 -23.39 -0.63
CA ARG A 178 -12.30 -22.76 -1.11
C ARG A 178 -12.28 -21.26 -0.87
N LEU A 179 -12.92 -20.52 -1.78
CA LEU A 179 -13.16 -19.09 -1.63
C LEU A 179 -13.86 -18.82 -0.30
N ARG A 180 -13.39 -17.80 0.41
CA ARG A 180 -13.95 -17.34 1.68
C ARG A 180 -14.40 -15.89 1.51
N ARG A 181 -15.63 -15.61 1.91
CA ARG A 181 -16.12 -14.23 2.06
C ARG A 181 -15.94 -13.81 3.51
N VAL A 182 -15.36 -12.64 3.72
CA VAL A 182 -15.10 -12.05 5.03
C VAL A 182 -15.76 -10.69 5.05
N THR A 183 -16.68 -10.51 6.00
CA THR A 183 -17.52 -9.30 6.12
C THR A 183 -17.27 -8.55 7.42
N GLN A 184 -16.66 -9.19 8.42
CA GLN A 184 -16.46 -8.60 9.74
C GLN A 184 -15.06 -8.89 10.29
N TYR A 185 -14.61 -8.05 11.22
CA TYR A 185 -13.27 -8.13 11.80
C TYR A 185 -13.02 -9.44 12.56
N GLN A 186 -14.06 -9.98 13.22
CA GLN A 186 -14.00 -11.20 14.02
C GLN A 186 -13.73 -12.46 13.18
N GLU A 187 -14.03 -12.40 11.88
CA GLU A 187 -13.85 -13.52 10.94
C GLU A 187 -12.42 -13.61 10.39
N ILE A 188 -11.62 -12.54 10.53
CA ILE A 188 -10.31 -12.43 9.87
C ILE A 188 -9.34 -13.49 10.40
N ASP A 189 -9.18 -13.59 11.72
CA ASP A 189 -8.19 -14.48 12.33
C ASP A 189 -8.50 -15.95 12.07
N SER A 190 -9.78 -16.35 12.19
CA SER A 190 -10.20 -17.73 11.92
C SER A 190 -10.06 -18.09 10.44
N CYS A 191 -10.46 -17.19 9.54
CA CYS A 191 -10.29 -17.38 8.09
C CYS A 191 -8.80 -17.53 7.72
N ALA A 192 -7.94 -16.64 8.23
CA ALA A 192 -6.52 -16.68 7.94
C ALA A 192 -5.82 -17.92 8.52
N ASP A 193 -6.19 -18.34 9.74
CA ASP A 193 -5.66 -19.55 10.37
C ASP A 193 -6.08 -20.82 9.61
N GLU A 194 -7.36 -20.94 9.23
CA GLU A 194 -7.87 -22.08 8.45
C GLU A 194 -7.16 -22.17 7.09
N MET A 195 -7.14 -21.06 6.32
CA MET A 195 -6.54 -21.04 4.99
C MET A 195 -5.02 -21.36 5.03
N SER A 196 -4.29 -20.78 6.00
CA SER A 196 -2.85 -21.02 6.10
C SER A 196 -2.51 -22.46 6.50
N ARG A 197 -3.27 -23.08 7.41
CA ARG A 197 -3.11 -24.50 7.77
C ARG A 197 -3.44 -25.45 6.61
N LEU A 198 -4.46 -25.14 5.82
CA LEU A 198 -4.83 -25.96 4.67
C LEU A 198 -3.78 -25.90 3.55
N MET A 199 -3.09 -24.77 3.40
CA MET A 199 -2.02 -24.61 2.40
C MET A 199 -0.68 -25.18 2.87
N VAL A 200 -0.43 -25.16 4.17
CA VAL A 200 0.81 -25.64 4.77
C VAL A 200 0.48 -26.59 5.92
N PRO A 201 0.08 -27.83 5.61
CA PRO A 201 -0.34 -28.80 6.62
C PRO A 201 0.83 -29.35 7.45
N SER A 202 2.06 -29.30 6.93
CA SER A 202 3.25 -29.76 7.66
C SER A 202 3.65 -28.77 8.76
N ALA A 203 3.88 -29.29 9.97
CA ALA A 203 4.41 -28.50 11.08
C ALA A 203 5.87 -28.08 10.87
N SER A 204 6.61 -28.69 9.93
CA SER A 204 7.98 -28.31 9.58
C SER A 204 8.09 -26.95 8.90
N ASP A 205 6.98 -26.46 8.33
CA ASP A 205 6.95 -25.27 7.47
C ASP A 205 6.21 -24.12 8.17
N ASP A 206 6.36 -24.02 9.49
CA ASP A 206 5.65 -23.06 10.33
C ASP A 206 5.92 -21.61 9.90
N ASP A 207 7.15 -21.31 9.46
CA ASP A 207 7.51 -19.96 9.00
C ASP A 207 6.72 -19.52 7.74
N ILE A 208 6.49 -20.44 6.80
CA ILE A 208 5.68 -20.16 5.60
C ILE A 208 4.22 -20.00 5.99
N ARG A 209 3.72 -20.87 6.87
CA ARG A 209 2.36 -20.77 7.42
C ARG A 209 2.12 -19.42 8.11
N LEU A 210 3.04 -19.00 8.97
CA LEU A 210 2.99 -17.69 9.65
C LEU A 210 3.03 -16.54 8.65
N SER A 211 3.86 -16.64 7.60
CA SER A 211 3.92 -15.64 6.53
C SER A 211 2.57 -15.50 5.80
N ILE A 212 1.97 -16.63 5.39
CA ILE A 212 0.66 -16.63 4.71
C ILE A 212 -0.44 -16.09 5.63
N ARG A 213 -0.46 -16.54 6.89
CA ARG A 213 -1.42 -16.08 7.88
C ARG A 213 -1.32 -14.56 8.08
N TYR A 214 -0.11 -14.03 8.21
CA TYR A 214 0.13 -12.59 8.32
C TYR A 214 -0.39 -11.83 7.10
N VAL A 215 -0.04 -12.28 5.87
CA VAL A 215 -0.49 -11.63 4.62
C VAL A 215 -2.02 -11.62 4.55
N LEU A 216 -2.68 -12.75 4.84
CA LEU A 216 -4.14 -12.83 4.85
C LEU A 216 -4.77 -11.87 5.86
N ILE A 217 -4.25 -11.82 7.09
CA ILE A 217 -4.74 -10.92 8.13
C ILE A 217 -4.64 -9.46 7.67
N GLU A 218 -3.49 -9.04 7.16
CA GLU A 218 -3.27 -7.66 6.75
C GLU A 218 -4.13 -7.27 5.55
N LEU A 219 -4.27 -8.15 4.55
CA LEU A 219 -5.12 -7.88 3.39
C LEU A 219 -6.61 -7.83 3.77
N LEU A 220 -7.09 -8.78 4.59
CA LEU A 220 -8.48 -8.79 5.04
C LEU A 220 -8.80 -7.61 5.97
N ARG A 221 -7.86 -7.19 6.83
CA ARG A 221 -8.00 -5.95 7.61
C ARG A 221 -8.14 -4.74 6.72
N ASN A 222 -7.31 -4.61 5.69
CA ASN A 222 -7.41 -3.51 4.73
C ASN A 222 -8.80 -3.46 4.07
N VAL A 223 -9.37 -4.62 3.71
CA VAL A 223 -10.74 -4.67 3.21
C VAL A 223 -11.72 -4.12 4.24
N ILE A 224 -11.78 -4.71 5.44
CA ILE A 224 -12.78 -4.34 6.44
C ILE A 224 -12.64 -2.89 6.92
N GLN A 225 -11.41 -2.35 6.97
CA GLN A 225 -11.13 -1.03 7.52
C GLN A 225 -11.18 0.10 6.49
N HIS A 226 -10.83 -0.18 5.23
CA HIS A 226 -10.52 0.87 4.24
C HIS A 226 -11.30 0.76 2.94
N SER A 227 -11.92 -0.39 2.65
CA SER A 227 -12.65 -0.55 1.39
C SER A 227 -13.98 0.20 1.38
N GLU A 228 -14.65 0.41 2.52
CA GLU A 228 -16.06 0.86 2.56
C GLU A 228 -17.02 -0.09 1.78
N ASP A 229 -16.60 -1.31 1.44
CA ASP A 229 -17.47 -2.32 0.83
C ASP A 229 -18.30 -3.00 1.91
N THR A 230 -19.59 -2.69 1.96
CA THR A 230 -20.52 -3.27 2.93
C THR A 230 -20.74 -4.77 2.72
N LEU A 231 -20.35 -5.31 1.57
CA LEU A 231 -20.42 -6.74 1.28
C LEU A 231 -19.15 -7.49 1.67
N GLY A 232 -18.12 -6.80 2.15
CA GLY A 232 -16.85 -7.38 2.57
C GLY A 232 -15.93 -7.76 1.41
N GLY A 233 -14.95 -8.63 1.69
CA GLY A 233 -13.97 -9.11 0.71
C GLY A 233 -14.07 -10.60 0.46
N VAL A 234 -13.48 -11.02 -0.65
CA VAL A 234 -13.32 -12.43 -1.01
C VAL A 234 -11.83 -12.76 -0.99
N ALA A 235 -11.48 -13.92 -0.41
CA ALA A 235 -10.12 -14.43 -0.34
C ALA A 235 -10.03 -15.86 -0.86
N ALA A 236 -8.87 -16.19 -1.44
CA ALA A 236 -8.47 -17.56 -1.77
C ALA A 236 -6.97 -17.76 -1.54
N ALA A 237 -6.58 -19.01 -1.35
CA ALA A 237 -5.19 -19.42 -1.38
C ALA A 237 -5.04 -20.74 -2.16
N GLN A 238 -3.92 -20.89 -2.86
CA GLN A 238 -3.63 -22.06 -3.68
C GLN A 238 -2.14 -22.37 -3.73
N LEU A 239 -1.78 -23.66 -3.62
CA LEU A 239 -0.45 -24.15 -3.96
C LEU A 239 -0.35 -24.36 -5.48
N MET A 240 0.51 -23.58 -6.12
CA MET A 240 0.85 -23.66 -7.54
C MET A 240 2.13 -24.46 -7.71
N ASN A 241 2.01 -25.70 -8.21
CA ASN A 241 3.14 -26.63 -8.37
C ASN A 241 3.10 -27.38 -9.72
N ARG A 242 2.39 -26.84 -10.71
CA ARG A 242 2.25 -27.42 -12.06
C ARG A 242 2.53 -26.35 -13.12
N GLY A 243 2.73 -26.79 -14.36
CA GLY A 243 2.98 -25.90 -15.49
C GLY A 243 4.24 -25.06 -15.25
N ALA A 244 4.13 -23.74 -15.40
CA ALA A 244 5.22 -22.79 -15.14
C ALA A 244 5.78 -22.86 -13.71
N TYR A 245 5.03 -23.42 -12.75
CA TYR A 245 5.42 -23.54 -11.34
C TYR A 245 5.97 -24.91 -10.96
N ALA A 246 6.12 -25.85 -11.91
CA ALA A 246 6.56 -27.21 -11.62
C ALA A 246 7.95 -27.27 -10.95
N ASN A 247 8.87 -26.41 -11.38
CA ASN A 247 10.26 -26.38 -10.88
C ASN A 247 10.44 -25.42 -9.69
N ARG A 248 9.44 -24.59 -9.40
CA ARG A 248 9.46 -23.61 -8.33
C ARG A 248 8.04 -23.43 -7.79
N PRO A 249 7.56 -24.35 -6.93
CA PRO A 249 6.23 -24.24 -6.38
C PRO A 249 6.06 -22.93 -5.60
N VAL A 250 4.91 -22.29 -5.75
CA VAL A 250 4.56 -21.07 -5.02
C VAL A 250 3.20 -21.22 -4.36
N ILE A 251 3.00 -20.51 -3.26
CA ILE A 251 1.68 -20.35 -2.67
C ILE A 251 1.16 -18.99 -3.10
N GLN A 252 0.04 -19.00 -3.81
CA GLN A 252 -0.68 -17.79 -4.24
C GLN A 252 -1.77 -17.48 -3.23
N VAL A 253 -1.81 -16.24 -2.75
CA VAL A 253 -2.85 -15.67 -1.90
C VAL A 253 -3.49 -14.52 -2.68
N ALA A 254 -4.81 -14.49 -2.76
CA ALA A 254 -5.52 -13.41 -3.41
C ALA A 254 -6.65 -12.91 -2.52
N VAL A 255 -6.81 -11.59 -2.43
CA VAL A 255 -7.89 -10.90 -1.71
C VAL A 255 -8.43 -9.79 -2.59
N ALA A 256 -9.76 -9.68 -2.70
CA ALA A 256 -10.40 -8.60 -3.42
C ALA A 256 -11.66 -8.07 -2.73
N ASP A 257 -11.92 -6.77 -2.92
CA ASP A 257 -13.13 -6.05 -2.54
C ASP A 257 -13.60 -5.18 -3.71
N ALA A 258 -14.89 -4.80 -3.74
CA ALA A 258 -15.41 -3.83 -4.71
C ALA A 258 -15.68 -2.46 -4.06
N GLY A 259 -14.93 -2.13 -3.01
CA GLY A 259 -15.02 -0.90 -2.23
C GLY A 259 -14.44 0.31 -2.97
N ILE A 260 -14.01 1.37 -2.27
CA ILE A 260 -13.54 2.68 -2.79
C ILE A 260 -12.14 2.67 -3.40
N GLY A 261 -11.37 1.62 -3.19
CA GLY A 261 -10.05 1.45 -3.79
C GLY A 261 -8.96 2.31 -3.16
N ILE A 262 -7.70 1.95 -3.43
CA ILE A 262 -6.52 2.58 -2.85
C ILE A 262 -6.40 4.06 -3.21
N PRO A 263 -6.59 4.50 -4.48
CA PRO A 263 -6.43 5.92 -4.83
C PRO A 263 -7.37 6.85 -4.09
N GLU A 264 -8.65 6.47 -3.98
CA GLU A 264 -9.66 7.25 -3.26
C GLU A 264 -9.33 7.30 -1.76
N HIS A 265 -9.03 6.14 -1.15
CA HIS A 265 -8.68 6.07 0.27
C HIS A 265 -7.44 6.91 0.58
N VAL A 266 -6.34 6.71 -0.15
CA VAL A 266 -5.07 7.42 0.07
C VAL A 266 -5.23 8.92 -0.23
N GLY A 267 -5.98 9.29 -1.27
CA GLY A 267 -6.22 10.70 -1.61
C GLY A 267 -7.00 11.47 -0.54
N ARG A 268 -7.97 10.81 0.14
CA ARG A 268 -8.66 11.39 1.31
C ARG A 268 -7.70 11.66 2.47
N MET A 269 -6.70 10.79 2.65
CA MET A 269 -5.75 10.86 3.76
C MET A 269 -4.55 11.78 3.50
N HIS A 270 -4.11 11.87 2.24
CA HIS A 270 -2.90 12.58 1.83
C HIS A 270 -3.19 13.45 0.60
N LYS A 271 -3.34 14.75 0.82
CA LYS A 271 -3.54 15.73 -0.27
C LYS A 271 -2.40 15.63 -1.29
N GLY A 272 -2.74 15.60 -2.58
CA GLY A 272 -1.78 15.49 -3.68
C GLY A 272 -1.48 14.05 -4.12
N LEU A 273 -2.17 13.04 -3.56
CA LEU A 273 -2.09 11.63 -3.97
C LEU A 273 -3.34 11.15 -4.72
N GLU A 274 -3.98 12.03 -5.50
CA GLU A 274 -5.19 11.70 -6.26
C GLU A 274 -4.91 10.93 -7.56
N ASP A 275 -3.68 10.99 -8.08
CA ASP A 275 -3.27 10.20 -9.25
C ASP A 275 -3.19 8.71 -8.88
N PRO A 276 -3.93 7.81 -9.56
CA PRO A 276 -3.94 6.39 -9.21
C PRO A 276 -2.58 5.72 -9.19
N ARG A 277 -1.66 6.08 -10.09
CA ARG A 277 -0.34 5.44 -10.15
C ARG A 277 0.50 5.90 -8.96
N ILE A 278 0.50 7.20 -8.70
CA ILE A 278 1.21 7.76 -7.54
C ILE A 278 0.63 7.18 -6.24
N ALA A 279 -0.70 7.08 -6.13
CA ALA A 279 -1.36 6.51 -4.95
C ALA A 279 -0.95 5.05 -4.72
N LEU A 280 -0.94 4.21 -5.75
CA LEU A 280 -0.50 2.81 -5.66
C LEU A 280 0.97 2.69 -5.28
N GLU A 281 1.85 3.48 -5.91
CA GLU A 281 3.27 3.50 -5.56
C GLU A 281 3.48 3.90 -4.10
N ARG A 282 2.77 4.92 -3.64
CA ARG A 282 2.86 5.43 -2.28
C ARG A 282 2.21 4.49 -1.26
N ALA A 283 1.15 3.77 -1.60
CA ALA A 283 0.54 2.79 -0.71
C ALA A 283 1.50 1.67 -0.30
N LEU A 284 2.55 1.42 -1.10
CA LEU A 284 3.63 0.48 -0.75
C LEU A 284 4.70 1.08 0.19
N TRP A 285 4.56 2.33 0.64
CA TRP A 285 5.48 2.99 1.57
C TRP A 285 4.98 2.86 3.01
N PRO A 286 5.89 2.84 4.00
CA PRO A 286 5.49 2.72 5.40
C PRO A 286 4.60 3.91 5.80
N HIS A 287 3.54 3.62 6.55
CA HIS A 287 2.61 4.58 7.14
C HIS A 287 1.76 5.40 6.14
N ILE A 288 1.68 4.98 4.87
CA ILE A 288 0.80 5.65 3.88
C ILE A 288 -0.62 5.10 3.92
N SER A 289 -0.77 3.78 3.99
CA SER A 289 -2.09 3.11 3.95
C SER A 289 -2.80 3.04 5.31
N GLY A 290 -2.36 3.79 6.32
CA GLY A 290 -2.82 3.63 7.71
C GLY A 290 -3.55 4.83 8.30
N THR A 291 -4.69 4.56 8.94
CA THR A 291 -5.24 5.38 10.05
C THR A 291 -6.03 4.50 11.00
N PHE A 292 -5.79 4.64 12.31
CA PHE A 292 -6.58 3.99 13.36
C PHE A 292 -7.71 4.91 13.84
N PRO A 293 -8.97 4.46 13.82
CA PRO A 293 -9.92 4.79 14.87
C PRO A 293 -9.42 4.18 16.19
N GLN A 294 -9.58 4.89 17.31
CA GLN A 294 -9.14 4.44 18.62
C GLN A 294 -9.67 3.03 18.97
N GLY A 295 -8.80 2.18 19.54
CA GLY A 295 -9.22 1.06 20.40
C GLY A 295 -9.15 -0.36 19.81
N LEU A 296 -8.83 -0.56 18.53
CA LEU A 296 -8.81 -1.90 17.92
C LEU A 296 -7.38 -2.30 17.48
N THR A 297 -6.65 -2.82 18.46
CA THR A 297 -5.51 -3.76 18.37
C THR A 297 -4.44 -3.51 17.30
N GLY A 298 -3.43 -2.74 17.71
CA GLY A 298 -2.12 -2.61 17.08
C GLY A 298 -1.38 -1.47 17.76
N SER A 299 -0.12 -1.66 18.18
CA SER A 299 0.70 -0.52 18.60
C SER A 299 0.77 0.49 17.45
N ARG A 300 0.79 1.80 17.76
CA ARG A 300 0.91 2.88 16.75
C ARG A 300 2.07 2.66 15.77
N ASP A 301 3.11 1.97 16.21
CA ASP A 301 4.29 1.63 15.41
C ASP A 301 3.96 0.74 14.19
N ASN A 302 2.85 0.00 14.22
CA ASN A 302 2.45 -0.92 13.15
C ASN A 302 1.34 -0.36 12.24
N ALA A 303 0.84 0.86 12.49
CA ALA A 303 -0.18 1.50 11.65
C ALA A 303 0.33 1.74 10.22
N GLY A 304 -0.40 1.25 9.22
CA GLY A 304 -0.07 1.50 7.81
C GLY A 304 1.22 0.83 7.34
N LEU A 305 1.65 -0.25 8.01
CA LEU A 305 2.77 -1.07 7.55
C LEU A 305 2.34 -2.29 6.73
N GLY A 306 1.08 -2.72 6.77
CA GLY A 306 0.63 -3.99 6.17
C GLY A 306 1.02 -4.16 4.70
N LEU A 307 0.62 -3.24 3.82
CA LEU A 307 0.94 -3.36 2.39
C LEU A 307 2.43 -3.15 2.08
N PHE A 308 3.12 -2.29 2.84
CA PHE A 308 4.58 -2.17 2.79
C PHE A 308 5.26 -3.50 3.13
N PHE A 309 4.79 -4.17 4.19
CA PHE A 309 5.36 -5.42 4.67
C PHE A 309 5.19 -6.53 3.65
N ILE A 310 4.00 -6.65 3.05
CA ILE A 310 3.71 -7.60 1.97
C ILE A 310 4.62 -7.32 0.75
N ALA A 311 4.81 -6.06 0.37
CA ALA A 311 5.69 -5.68 -0.73
C ALA A 311 7.17 -5.99 -0.44
N GLU A 312 7.65 -5.75 0.77
CA GLU A 312 9.03 -6.08 1.17
C GLU A 312 9.25 -7.58 1.35
N MET A 313 8.21 -8.33 1.76
CA MET A 313 8.20 -9.78 1.78
C MET A 313 8.40 -10.33 0.36
N ALA A 314 7.59 -9.87 -0.61
CA ALA A 314 7.73 -10.28 -2.01
C ALA A 314 9.15 -10.05 -2.54
N LYS A 315 9.76 -8.90 -2.22
CA LYS A 315 11.13 -8.58 -2.66
C LYS A 315 12.20 -9.49 -2.08
N ARG A 316 12.07 -9.88 -0.81
CA ARG A 316 13.07 -10.70 -0.10
C ARG A 316 12.93 -12.19 -0.41
N THR A 317 11.73 -12.65 -0.70
CA THR A 317 11.44 -14.06 -0.98
C THR A 317 11.48 -14.36 -2.48
N GLN A 318 11.81 -13.36 -3.32
CA GLN A 318 11.68 -13.42 -4.78
C GLN A 318 10.27 -13.86 -5.21
N GLY A 319 9.29 -13.40 -4.45
CA GLY A 319 7.87 -13.58 -4.71
C GLY A 319 7.34 -12.59 -5.74
N ARG A 320 6.04 -12.67 -5.99
CA ARG A 320 5.31 -11.71 -6.84
C ARG A 320 4.21 -11.02 -6.06
N LEU A 321 3.95 -9.76 -6.39
CA LEU A 321 2.83 -9.00 -5.84
C LEU A 321 2.13 -8.24 -6.96
N LEU A 322 0.85 -8.53 -7.22
CA LEU A 322 -0.02 -7.68 -8.01
C LEU A 322 -0.89 -6.85 -7.06
N VAL A 323 -0.92 -5.54 -7.28
CA VAL A 323 -1.87 -4.61 -6.67
C VAL A 323 -2.61 -3.92 -7.81
N ALA A 324 -3.89 -4.22 -7.97
CA ALA A 324 -4.77 -3.57 -8.93
C ALA A 324 -5.89 -2.84 -8.18
N SER A 325 -6.08 -1.56 -8.47
CA SER A 325 -7.15 -0.76 -7.89
C SER A 325 -7.52 0.38 -8.84
N ARG A 326 -8.67 1.04 -8.65
CA ARG A 326 -9.28 1.96 -9.62
C ARG A 326 -8.27 2.78 -10.44
N GLY A 327 -8.21 2.52 -11.74
CA GLY A 327 -7.40 3.31 -12.68
C GLY A 327 -5.90 2.98 -12.72
N SER A 328 -5.39 2.04 -11.92
CA SER A 328 -3.99 1.60 -12.02
C SER A 328 -3.76 0.18 -11.51
N ALA A 329 -2.77 -0.50 -12.09
CA ALA A 329 -2.27 -1.78 -11.60
C ALA A 329 -0.75 -1.80 -11.60
N LEU A 330 -0.19 -2.40 -10.55
CA LEU A 330 1.24 -2.51 -10.29
C LEU A 330 1.60 -3.96 -10.00
N VAL A 331 2.67 -4.45 -10.64
CA VAL A 331 3.26 -5.75 -10.34
C VAL A 331 4.67 -5.56 -9.78
N LEU A 332 4.98 -6.22 -8.67
CA LEU A 332 6.35 -6.48 -8.22
C LEU A 332 6.71 -7.89 -8.68
N ALA A 333 7.73 -8.00 -9.54
CA ALA A 333 8.29 -9.28 -9.97
C ALA A 333 9.79 -9.11 -10.27
N SER A 334 10.56 -10.20 -10.24
CA SER A 334 11.92 -10.20 -10.80
C SER A 334 11.85 -9.88 -12.29
N ARG A 335 12.81 -9.10 -12.78
CA ARG A 335 12.96 -8.84 -14.22
C ARG A 335 14.19 -9.54 -14.75
N ASP A 336 14.04 -10.19 -15.90
CA ASP A 336 15.14 -10.86 -16.60
C ASP A 336 16.22 -9.88 -17.11
N ASP A 337 15.91 -8.59 -17.21
CA ASP A 337 16.80 -7.53 -17.73
C ASP A 337 17.51 -6.70 -16.66
N VAL A 338 17.29 -6.99 -15.37
CA VAL A 338 18.00 -6.35 -14.26
C VAL A 338 19.03 -7.34 -13.72
N GLU A 339 20.31 -6.98 -13.81
CA GLU A 339 21.40 -7.80 -13.30
C GLU A 339 21.28 -7.94 -11.77
N GLY A 340 21.14 -9.19 -11.32
CA GLY A 340 20.79 -9.56 -9.94
C GLY A 340 19.26 -9.67 -9.75
N ASP A 341 18.81 -10.75 -9.10
CA ASP A 341 17.40 -11.13 -8.83
C ASP A 341 16.59 -10.08 -8.04
N ARG A 342 16.49 -8.86 -8.54
CA ARG A 342 15.83 -7.74 -7.88
C ARG A 342 14.38 -7.67 -8.36
N VAL A 343 13.47 -7.89 -7.43
CA VAL A 343 12.04 -7.64 -7.60
C VAL A 343 11.81 -6.12 -7.64
N VAL A 344 11.28 -5.62 -8.77
CA VAL A 344 11.06 -4.18 -8.98
C VAL A 344 9.60 -3.88 -9.36
N PRO A 345 9.09 -2.69 -9.02
CA PRO A 345 7.75 -2.26 -9.42
C PRO A 345 7.66 -2.00 -10.93
N ARG A 346 6.65 -2.58 -11.56
CA ARG A 346 6.23 -2.34 -12.95
C ARG A 346 4.74 -2.02 -12.98
N PHE A 347 4.39 -0.83 -13.45
CA PHE A 347 3.00 -0.51 -13.75
C PHE A 347 2.56 -1.20 -15.03
N LEU A 348 1.34 -1.71 -15.03
CA LEU A 348 0.74 -2.34 -16.19
C LEU A 348 0.31 -1.29 -17.22
N LEU A 349 0.29 -1.68 -18.49
CA LEU A 349 -0.13 -0.85 -19.62
C LEU A 349 -1.27 -1.52 -20.39
N PRO A 350 -2.18 -0.76 -21.03
CA PRO A 350 -2.21 0.71 -21.12
C PRO A 350 -2.51 1.39 -19.77
N GLN A 351 -2.24 2.70 -19.65
CA GLN A 351 -2.58 3.42 -18.42
C GLN A 351 -4.10 3.42 -18.20
N GLY A 352 -4.55 3.44 -16.95
CA GLY A 352 -5.98 3.38 -16.62
C GLY A 352 -6.51 1.97 -16.36
N ILE A 353 -5.75 0.91 -16.65
CA ILE A 353 -6.15 -0.45 -16.29
C ILE A 353 -5.98 -0.67 -14.79
N GLY A 354 -6.98 -1.26 -14.16
CA GLY A 354 -7.03 -1.49 -12.72
C GLY A 354 -8.18 -2.42 -12.37
N PHE A 355 -8.47 -2.54 -11.08
CA PHE A 355 -9.63 -3.28 -10.60
C PHE A 355 -10.70 -2.31 -10.08
N PRO A 356 -12.00 -2.54 -10.27
CA PRO A 356 -13.05 -1.62 -9.83
C PRO A 356 -13.06 -1.32 -8.33
N GLY A 357 -12.52 -2.19 -7.47
CA GLY A 357 -12.24 -1.90 -6.06
C GLY A 357 -10.75 -2.04 -5.74
N THR A 358 -10.38 -3.00 -4.90
CA THR A 358 -8.98 -3.40 -4.69
C THR A 358 -8.82 -4.89 -4.90
N LEU A 359 -7.81 -5.30 -5.67
CA LEU A 359 -7.38 -6.69 -5.84
C LEU A 359 -5.90 -6.75 -5.49
N VAL A 360 -5.54 -7.61 -4.55
CA VAL A 360 -4.15 -7.90 -4.20
C VAL A 360 -3.89 -9.39 -4.37
N VAL A 361 -2.84 -9.72 -5.12
CA VAL A 361 -2.37 -11.10 -5.32
C VAL A 361 -0.92 -11.18 -4.90
N PHE A 362 -0.61 -12.08 -3.98
CA PHE A 362 0.72 -12.31 -3.44
C PHE A 362 1.14 -13.75 -3.71
N GLU A 363 2.33 -13.94 -4.26
CA GLU A 363 2.94 -15.26 -4.43
C GLU A 363 4.25 -15.34 -3.68
N ILE A 364 4.41 -16.42 -2.92
CA ILE A 364 5.63 -16.73 -2.17
C ILE A 364 6.11 -18.15 -2.54
N PRO A 365 7.39 -18.36 -2.88
CA PRO A 365 7.84 -19.71 -3.15
C PRO A 365 7.82 -20.56 -1.89
N SER A 366 7.39 -21.82 -2.01
CA SER A 366 7.12 -22.71 -0.88
C SER A 366 8.38 -23.23 -0.18
N SER A 367 9.57 -22.82 -0.60
CA SER A 367 10.85 -23.27 -0.05
C SER A 367 11.74 -22.12 0.45
N THR A 368 11.32 -20.85 0.34
CA THR A 368 12.21 -19.70 0.55
C THR A 368 12.16 -19.14 1.97
N VAL A 369 11.09 -19.37 2.74
CA VAL A 369 10.99 -18.85 4.11
C VAL A 369 11.47 -19.90 5.08
N THR A 370 12.74 -19.78 5.49
CA THR A 370 13.36 -20.66 6.50
C THR A 370 13.49 -19.98 7.87
N ASN A 371 13.12 -18.70 7.98
CA ASN A 371 13.10 -17.96 9.24
C ASN A 371 12.16 -16.74 9.16
N TYR A 372 10.91 -16.89 9.60
CA TYR A 372 9.92 -15.80 9.57
C TYR A 372 10.30 -14.63 10.48
N ALA A 373 10.89 -14.91 11.65
CA ALA A 373 11.28 -13.89 12.61
C ALA A 373 12.36 -12.96 12.06
N GLN A 374 13.40 -13.51 11.43
CA GLN A 374 14.47 -12.73 10.79
C GLN A 374 13.94 -11.93 9.60
N LEU A 375 13.08 -12.54 8.77
CA LEU A 375 12.43 -11.85 7.67
C LEU A 375 11.64 -10.63 8.17
N THR A 376 10.80 -10.84 9.18
CA THR A 376 9.99 -9.81 9.82
C THR A 376 10.85 -8.67 10.39
N GLN A 377 11.91 -9.01 11.14
CA GLN A 377 12.84 -8.02 11.69
C GLN A 377 13.50 -7.18 10.58
N SER A 378 13.97 -7.82 9.51
CA SER A 378 14.61 -7.12 8.39
C SER A 378 13.67 -6.16 7.63
N ILE A 379 12.37 -6.45 7.65
CA ILE A 379 11.34 -5.59 7.05
C ILE A 379 11.05 -4.42 7.99
N HIS A 380 10.97 -4.64 9.31
CA HIS A 380 10.85 -3.56 10.29
C HIS A 380 12.05 -2.60 10.25
N ASP A 381 13.27 -3.12 10.09
CA ASP A 381 14.46 -2.27 9.96
C ASP A 381 14.43 -1.45 8.67
N ALA A 382 13.97 -2.04 7.56
CA ALA A 382 13.76 -1.32 6.31
C ALA A 382 12.64 -0.27 6.42
N ALA A 383 11.57 -0.55 7.17
CA ALA A 383 10.54 0.45 7.48
C ALA A 383 11.17 1.61 8.24
N ARG A 384 11.91 1.36 9.32
CA ARG A 384 12.60 2.40 10.12
C ARG A 384 13.55 3.25 9.28
N ALA A 385 14.29 2.64 8.37
CA ALA A 385 15.23 3.37 7.49
C ALA A 385 14.53 4.22 6.41
N ARG A 386 13.34 3.81 5.95
CA ARG A 386 12.59 4.50 4.89
C ARG A 386 11.48 5.40 5.38
N THR A 387 11.00 5.18 6.61
CA THR A 387 10.25 6.18 7.35
C THR A 387 11.18 7.36 7.46
N PRO A 388 10.88 8.51 6.80
CA PRO A 388 11.67 9.71 6.99
C PRO A 388 11.79 9.89 8.50
N ALA A 389 12.94 10.32 9.01
CA ALA A 389 12.98 10.91 10.34
C ALA A 389 11.98 12.05 10.28
N ARG A 390 10.71 11.77 10.61
CA ARG A 390 9.70 12.79 10.75
C ARG A 390 10.37 13.65 11.81
N ALA A 391 10.59 14.91 11.47
CA ALA A 391 10.55 15.91 12.50
C ALA A 391 9.12 15.84 13.06
N VAL A 392 8.82 14.80 13.85
CA VAL A 392 7.90 14.92 14.95
C VAL A 392 8.61 15.98 15.77
N ARG A 393 8.28 17.24 15.51
CA ARG A 393 8.53 18.27 16.49
C ARG A 393 7.65 17.82 17.64
N HIS A 394 8.24 17.05 18.54
CA HIS A 394 7.65 16.78 19.82
C HIS A 394 7.43 18.16 20.43
N TRP A 395 6.15 18.51 20.53
CA TRP A 395 5.76 19.77 21.15
C TRP A 395 5.81 19.61 22.66
N VAL A 396 5.85 18.36 23.16
CA VAL A 396 6.29 18.03 24.51
C VAL A 396 7.79 17.74 24.51
N ARG A 397 8.56 18.50 25.29
CA ARG A 397 10.01 18.28 25.45
C ARG A 397 10.34 17.85 26.87
N PHE A 398 11.06 16.75 27.01
CA PHE A 398 11.50 16.23 28.31
C PHE A 398 12.84 16.85 28.74
N GLU A 399 12.86 18.18 28.86
CA GLU A 399 14.04 18.96 29.22
C GLU A 399 13.63 20.25 29.94
N MET A 400 14.55 20.86 30.69
CA MET A 400 14.33 22.19 31.26
C MET A 400 14.57 23.25 30.17
N PRO A 401 13.63 24.18 29.90
CA PRO A 401 13.83 25.23 28.93
C PRO A 401 14.87 26.25 29.41
N ALA A 402 15.60 26.84 28.47
CA ALA A 402 16.41 28.02 28.73
C ALA A 402 15.49 29.25 28.86
N GLY A 403 15.35 29.78 30.08
CA GLY A 403 14.52 30.97 30.36
C GLY A 403 13.90 30.92 31.76
N ASP A 404 12.90 31.76 31.98
CA ASP A 404 12.09 31.77 33.20
C ASP A 404 10.69 31.19 32.90
N PRO A 405 10.50 29.86 33.09
CA PRO A 405 9.25 29.20 32.76
C PRO A 405 8.21 29.33 33.87
N GLU A 406 6.94 29.48 33.48
CA GLU A 406 5.84 29.19 34.38
C GLU A 406 5.83 27.68 34.67
N THR A 407 6.00 27.32 35.95
CA THR A 407 6.07 25.91 36.37
C THR A 407 4.73 25.47 36.98
N ILE A 408 4.17 24.39 36.44
CA ILE A 408 3.03 23.67 36.98
C ILE A 408 3.57 22.48 37.77
N ARG A 409 3.55 22.59 39.10
CA ARG A 409 3.93 21.50 39.99
C ARG A 409 2.80 20.49 40.05
N VAL A 410 2.96 19.39 39.33
CA VAL A 410 1.89 18.41 39.15
C VAL A 410 1.50 17.74 40.47
N ARG A 411 2.47 17.62 41.40
CA ARG A 411 2.26 17.02 42.72
C ARG A 411 1.22 17.76 43.55
N GLU A 412 1.11 19.08 43.39
CA GLU A 412 0.13 19.92 44.12
C GLU A 412 -1.31 19.63 43.68
N LEU A 413 -1.51 19.00 42.53
CA LEU A 413 -2.82 18.62 42.01
C LEU A 413 -3.32 17.28 42.57
N ASN A 414 -2.43 16.48 43.16
CA ASN A 414 -2.73 15.22 43.87
C ASN A 414 -3.68 14.27 43.09
N GLU A 415 -3.42 14.05 41.80
CA GLU A 415 -4.24 13.25 40.88
C GLU A 415 -5.74 13.64 40.79
N ASN A 416 -6.12 14.82 41.28
CA ASN A 416 -7.50 15.29 41.21
C ASN A 416 -7.81 15.80 39.79
N THR A 417 -8.59 15.01 39.04
CA THR A 417 -8.94 15.30 37.63
C THR A 417 -9.74 16.60 37.48
N THR A 418 -10.61 16.94 38.42
CA THR A 418 -11.40 18.18 38.39
C THR A 418 -10.52 19.41 38.59
N LEU A 419 -9.60 19.34 39.57
CA LEU A 419 -8.62 20.40 39.81
C LEU A 419 -7.67 20.55 38.62
N ALA A 420 -7.21 19.44 38.04
CA ALA A 420 -6.39 19.43 36.85
C ALA A 420 -7.07 20.10 35.66
N ALA A 421 -8.35 19.81 35.41
CA ALA A 421 -9.13 20.46 34.37
C ALA A 421 -9.30 21.97 34.62
N GLY A 422 -9.48 22.38 35.88
CA GLY A 422 -9.50 23.80 36.27
C GLY A 422 -8.17 24.50 35.97
N VAL A 423 -7.05 23.91 36.38
CA VAL A 423 -5.70 24.44 36.09
C VAL A 423 -5.40 24.46 34.59
N ALA A 424 -5.83 23.43 33.85
CA ALA A 424 -5.73 23.38 32.40
C ALA A 424 -6.42 24.59 31.74
N LYS A 425 -7.65 24.88 32.16
CA LYS A 425 -8.47 25.97 31.62
C LYS A 425 -7.98 27.35 32.03
N ASP A 426 -7.64 27.54 33.30
CA ASP A 426 -7.46 28.87 33.88
C ASP A 426 -5.99 29.35 33.85
N ARG A 427 -5.03 28.42 33.78
CA ARG A 427 -3.59 28.75 33.78
C ARG A 427 -2.88 28.27 32.53
N ILE A 428 -2.97 26.99 32.22
CA ILE A 428 -2.18 26.36 31.15
C ILE A 428 -2.61 26.88 29.78
N ARG A 429 -3.91 26.86 29.46
CA ARG A 429 -4.44 27.32 28.18
C ARG A 429 -4.08 28.79 27.90
N PRO A 430 -4.30 29.76 28.81
CA PRO A 430 -3.85 31.13 28.62
C PRO A 430 -2.34 31.26 28.44
N ALA A 431 -1.53 30.46 29.15
CA ALA A 431 -0.07 30.48 29.01
C ALA A 431 0.38 30.03 27.61
N VAL A 432 -0.17 28.92 27.09
CA VAL A 432 0.16 28.41 25.75
C VAL A 432 -0.30 29.38 24.66
N LEU A 433 -1.51 29.95 24.77
CA LEU A 433 -2.02 30.94 23.81
C LEU A 433 -1.18 32.24 23.80
N ALA A 434 -0.64 32.63 24.95
CA ALA A 434 0.27 33.76 25.08
C ALA A 434 1.74 33.42 24.71
N ASN A 435 2.01 32.18 24.26
CA ASN A 435 3.35 31.68 23.94
C ASN A 435 4.36 31.84 25.10
N ARG A 436 3.88 31.69 26.35
CA ARG A 436 4.74 31.69 27.54
C ARG A 436 5.43 30.34 27.69
N LEU A 437 6.68 30.34 28.19
CA LEU A 437 7.41 29.11 28.51
C LEU A 437 6.70 28.38 29.65
N LEU A 438 6.24 27.16 29.39
CA LEU A 438 5.48 26.35 30.35
C LEU A 438 6.22 25.04 30.63
N VAL A 439 6.42 24.74 31.91
CA VAL A 439 7.03 23.50 32.40
C VAL A 439 6.04 22.74 33.30
N PHE A 440 5.86 21.46 33.04
CA PHE A 440 5.20 20.53 33.96
C PHE A 440 6.25 19.78 34.76
N ASP A 441 6.22 19.96 36.09
CA ASP A 441 7.16 19.32 37.01
C ASP A 441 6.49 18.14 37.72
N PHE A 442 6.99 16.94 37.41
CA PHE A 442 6.51 15.67 37.95
C PHE A 442 7.37 15.15 39.12
N ALA A 443 8.18 16.01 39.76
CA ALA A 443 9.05 15.61 40.86
C ALA A 443 8.28 14.88 41.98
N GLY A 444 8.73 13.67 42.29
CA GLY A 444 8.16 12.82 43.33
C GLY A 444 6.82 12.16 42.97
N ILE A 445 6.51 12.04 41.67
CA ILE A 445 5.34 11.32 41.16
C ILE A 445 5.81 10.05 40.43
N GLU A 446 5.45 8.88 40.97
CA GLU A 446 5.87 7.58 40.41
C GLU A 446 4.94 7.08 39.30
N VAL A 447 3.64 7.36 39.43
CA VAL A 447 2.59 6.95 38.49
C VAL A 447 1.55 8.06 38.40
N CYS A 448 0.88 8.16 37.26
CA CYS A 448 -0.31 8.99 37.07
C CYS A 448 -1.37 8.20 36.30
N THR A 449 -2.63 8.40 36.65
CA THR A 449 -3.74 7.90 35.84
C THR A 449 -3.85 8.62 34.49
N GLN A 450 -4.31 7.89 33.48
CA GLN A 450 -4.51 8.44 32.12
C GLN A 450 -5.57 9.55 32.07
N SER A 451 -6.64 9.43 32.86
CA SER A 451 -7.69 10.45 32.98
C SER A 451 -7.16 11.77 33.55
N PHE A 452 -6.26 11.70 34.53
CA PHE A 452 -5.62 12.87 35.11
C PHE A 452 -4.69 13.57 34.11
N LEU A 453 -3.81 12.80 33.44
CA LEU A 453 -2.94 13.34 32.39
C LEU A 453 -3.76 13.98 31.26
N HIS A 454 -4.86 13.33 30.84
CA HIS A 454 -5.77 13.87 29.83
C HIS A 454 -6.35 15.22 30.26
N ALA A 455 -6.95 15.28 31.46
CA ALA A 455 -7.56 16.50 31.97
C ALA A 455 -6.56 17.66 32.12
N LEU A 456 -5.31 17.35 32.43
CA LEU A 456 -4.25 18.35 32.62
C LEU A 456 -3.63 18.84 31.31
N MET A 457 -3.27 17.92 30.41
CA MET A 457 -2.33 18.19 29.32
C MET A 457 -2.93 18.09 27.91
N TYR A 458 -4.08 17.44 27.71
CA TYR A 458 -4.61 17.17 26.37
C TYR A 458 -4.80 18.44 25.53
N GLU A 459 -5.49 19.44 26.08
CA GLU A 459 -5.71 20.71 25.36
C GLU A 459 -4.40 21.47 25.15
N ALA A 460 -3.50 21.43 26.16
CA ALA A 460 -2.20 22.09 26.10
C ALA A 460 -1.35 21.56 24.94
N VAL A 461 -1.31 20.24 24.74
CA VAL A 461 -0.59 19.60 23.63
C VAL A 461 -1.18 20.01 22.28
N ARG A 462 -2.51 20.03 22.15
CA ARG A 462 -3.17 20.45 20.90
C ARG A 462 -2.87 21.92 20.57
N LEU A 463 -2.92 22.79 21.58
CA LEU A 463 -2.60 24.20 21.42
C LEU A 463 -1.12 24.42 21.12
N ALA A 464 -0.22 23.70 21.79
CA ALA A 464 1.22 23.72 21.53
C ALA A 464 1.53 23.39 20.05
N TRP A 465 0.87 22.37 19.50
CA TRP A 465 0.96 22.03 18.09
C TRP A 465 0.39 23.13 17.17
N ALA A 466 -0.80 23.63 17.46
CA ALA A 466 -1.46 24.67 16.66
C ALA A 466 -0.66 25.99 16.64
N MET A 467 -0.10 26.37 17.79
CA MET A 467 0.67 27.60 17.99
C MET A 467 2.16 27.45 17.61
N ARG A 468 2.60 26.22 17.32
CA ARG A 468 4.02 25.89 17.09
C ARG A 468 4.93 26.32 18.25
N ALA A 469 4.44 26.14 19.47
CA ALA A 469 5.11 26.50 20.72
C ALA A 469 5.36 25.23 21.55
N PRO A 470 6.59 24.90 21.94
CA PRO A 470 6.85 23.73 22.78
C PRO A 470 6.40 23.97 24.23
N ILE A 471 5.88 22.91 24.85
CA ILE A 471 5.71 22.77 26.29
C ILE A 471 6.74 21.79 26.82
N TYR A 472 7.17 22.00 28.06
CA TYR A 472 8.29 21.27 28.65
C TYR A 472 7.82 20.42 29.82
N VAL A 473 8.48 19.29 30.02
CA VAL A 473 8.21 18.32 31.08
C VAL A 473 9.53 17.97 31.76
N VAL A 474 9.57 18.05 33.08
CA VAL A 474 10.74 17.67 33.89
C VAL A 474 10.34 16.67 34.96
N HIS A 475 11.30 15.83 35.36
CA HIS A 475 11.14 14.78 36.38
C HIS A 475 10.01 13.78 36.10
N ALA A 476 9.72 13.53 34.82
CA ALA A 476 8.81 12.46 34.41
C ALA A 476 9.63 11.24 33.97
N ASP A 477 9.66 10.22 34.83
CA ASP A 477 10.39 8.97 34.59
C ASP A 477 9.45 7.78 34.42
N GLY A 478 9.92 6.74 33.72
CA GLY A 478 9.26 5.44 33.60
C GLY A 478 7.77 5.55 33.21
N PRO A 479 6.82 5.08 34.05
CA PRO A 479 5.38 5.06 33.74
C PRO A 479 4.77 6.42 33.40
N VAL A 480 5.21 7.49 34.08
CA VAL A 480 4.67 8.85 33.86
C VAL A 480 5.04 9.36 32.48
N ARG A 481 6.31 9.18 32.07
CA ARG A 481 6.78 9.55 30.74
C ARG A 481 6.03 8.81 29.64
N SER A 482 5.91 7.48 29.77
CA SER A 482 5.14 6.66 28.82
C SER A 482 3.69 7.13 28.72
N GLY A 483 3.09 7.54 29.84
CA GLY A 483 1.73 8.08 29.85
C GLY A 483 1.59 9.41 29.10
N ILE A 484 2.58 10.31 29.22
CA ILE A 484 2.62 11.59 28.51
C ILE A 484 2.88 11.40 27.01
N GLU A 485 3.80 10.51 26.64
CA GLU A 485 4.08 10.17 25.25
C GLU A 485 2.86 9.53 24.55
N PHE A 486 2.13 8.68 25.28
CA PHE A 486 0.85 8.13 24.82
C PHE A 486 -0.19 9.25 24.60
N LEU A 487 -0.28 10.21 25.54
CA LEU A 487 -1.13 11.40 25.44
C LEU A 487 -0.80 12.27 24.25
N GLU A 488 0.48 12.64 24.06
CA GLU A 488 0.93 13.45 22.93
C GLU A 488 0.51 12.81 21.61
N SER A 489 0.73 11.50 21.52
CA SER A 489 0.43 10.74 20.32
C SER A 489 -1.06 10.75 19.96
N TYR A 490 -2.00 10.73 20.93
CA TYR A 490 -3.44 10.77 20.63
C TYR A 490 -4.06 12.16 20.57
N ALA A 491 -3.47 13.15 21.24
CA ALA A 491 -3.90 14.54 21.12
C ALA A 491 -3.70 15.10 19.70
N LEU A 492 -2.67 14.62 19.00
CA LEU A 492 -2.31 15.06 17.64
C LEU A 492 -2.88 14.17 16.52
N GLY A 493 -3.59 13.10 16.88
CA GLY A 493 -4.13 12.11 15.95
C GLY A 493 -5.60 12.31 15.58
N GLY A 494 -6.21 13.45 15.91
CA GLY A 494 -7.62 13.77 15.69
C GLY A 494 -7.86 15.10 14.99
#